data_AF-A0A530Z0W3-F1
#
_entry.id   AF-A0A530Z0W3-F1
#
_cell.length_a   1.000
_cell.length_b   1.000
_cell.length_c   1.000
_cell.angle_alpha   90.00
_cell.angle_beta   90.00
_cell.angle_gamma   90.00
#
_symmetry.space_group_name_H-M   'P 1'
#
loop_
_entity.id
_entity.type
_entity.pdbx_description
1 polymer ?
#
loop_
_entity_poly.entity_id
_entity_poly.type
_entity_poly.pdbx_seq_one_letter_code
_entity_poly.pdbx_strand_id
1 'polypeptide(L)'
;YIGGRKSSEVVTGGPYSITRNPLYVFSSIAAAGVGAQMGSITAAIGFAVICAAAFHVVILREETFLKEAFGTPFQAYMDRVPRFFPKLSLYQEGNTGSFKPRLLRTTLLDGLVFLVAMPFFESIDAAQQSGILPVLFRFP
;
A
#
# COMPACT_ATOMS: atom_id res chain seq x y z
N TYR A 1 -7.65 -9.62 -6.24
CA TYR A 1 -7.70 -10.87 -7.02
C TYR A 1 -6.80 -11.90 -6.35
N ILE A 2 -7.34 -12.67 -5.39
CA ILE A 2 -6.62 -13.80 -4.77
C ILE A 2 -7.03 -15.03 -5.58
N GLY A 3 -6.08 -15.55 -6.35
CA GLY A 3 -6.31 -16.54 -7.39
C GLY A 3 -7.02 -17.81 -6.92
N GLY A 4 -8.30 -17.95 -7.28
CA GLY A 4 -8.95 -19.25 -7.44
C GLY A 4 -9.67 -19.84 -6.21
N ARG A 5 -9.75 -19.14 -5.07
CA ARG A 5 -10.66 -19.60 -4.00
C ARG A 5 -12.07 -19.13 -4.33
N LYS A 6 -13.01 -20.08 -4.38
CA LYS A 6 -14.45 -19.79 -4.41
C LYS A 6 -14.73 -18.69 -3.39
N SER A 7 -15.42 -17.65 -3.83
CA SER A 7 -15.68 -16.39 -3.13
C SER A 7 -16.62 -16.54 -1.91
N SER A 8 -16.40 -17.55 -1.06
CA SER A 8 -17.29 -17.93 0.04
C SER A 8 -16.66 -17.81 1.44
N GLU A 9 -15.36 -17.49 1.55
CA GLU A 9 -14.68 -17.43 2.84
C GLU A 9 -13.88 -16.13 3.01
N VAL A 10 -13.94 -15.56 4.21
CA VAL A 10 -13.15 -14.40 4.62
C VAL A 10 -11.69 -14.83 4.76
N VAL A 11 -10.79 -14.20 4.01
CA VAL A 11 -9.35 -14.46 4.12
C VAL A 11 -8.81 -13.77 5.38
N THR A 12 -8.47 -14.55 6.40
CA THR A 12 -7.95 -14.03 7.68
C THR A 12 -6.48 -14.41 7.95
N GLY A 13 -5.84 -15.14 7.03
CA GLY A 13 -4.45 -15.59 7.15
C GLY A 13 -3.43 -14.58 6.61
N GLY A 14 -2.17 -14.75 7.03
CA GLY A 14 -1.05 -13.93 6.55
C GLY A 14 -1.20 -12.47 6.96
N PRO A 15 -0.94 -11.48 6.08
CA PRO A 15 -1.07 -10.06 6.39
C PRO A 15 -2.45 -9.63 6.88
N TYR A 16 -3.52 -10.35 6.50
CA TYR A 16 -4.88 -10.08 6.96
C TYR A 16 -5.10 -10.45 8.45
N SER A 17 -4.19 -11.22 9.06
CA SER A 17 -4.26 -11.53 10.51
C SER A 17 -3.81 -10.37 11.41
N ILE A 18 -2.96 -9.47 10.89
CA ILE A 18 -2.37 -8.36 11.65
C ILE A 18 -3.11 -7.04 11.43
N THR A 19 -3.74 -6.85 10.27
CA THR A 19 -4.61 -5.72 9.94
C THR A 19 -5.64 -6.17 8.92
N ARG A 20 -6.86 -5.61 8.98
CA ARG A 20 -7.92 -5.95 8.02
C ARG A 20 -7.62 -5.47 6.60
N ASN A 21 -6.81 -4.42 6.48
CA ASN A 21 -6.56 -3.76 5.20
C ASN A 21 -5.06 -3.55 4.96
N PRO A 22 -4.26 -4.63 4.85
CA PRO A 22 -2.81 -4.53 4.72
C PRO A 22 -2.40 -3.74 3.48
N LEU A 23 -3.16 -3.85 2.39
CA LEU A 23 -2.89 -3.11 1.15
C LEU A 23 -2.90 -1.59 1.38
N TYR A 24 -3.91 -1.05 2.05
CA TYR A 24 -4.02 0.40 2.29
C TYR A 24 -2.94 0.93 3.23
N VAL A 25 -2.47 0.10 4.16
CA VAL A 25 -1.30 0.43 5.01
C VAL A 25 -0.06 0.59 4.14
N PHE A 26 0.24 -0.39 3.29
CA PHE A 26 1.40 -0.32 2.39
C PHE A 26 1.28 0.83 1.37
N SER A 27 0.08 1.09 0.85
CA SER A 27 -0.16 2.24 -0.03
C SER A 27 0.08 3.58 0.68
N SER A 28 -0.29 3.71 1.95
CA SER A 28 -0.05 4.93 2.73
C SER A 28 1.43 5.11 3.07
N ILE A 29 2.16 4.01 3.32
CA ILE A 29 3.63 4.02 3.46
C ILE A 29 4.29 4.43 2.14
N ALA A 30 3.82 3.93 1.00
CA ALA A 30 4.33 4.31 -0.31
C ALA A 30 4.12 5.81 -0.56
N ALA A 31 2.94 6.35 -0.25
CA ALA A 31 2.67 7.78 -0.33
C ALA A 31 3.59 8.62 0.58
N ALA A 32 3.87 8.12 1.79
CA ALA A 32 4.86 8.74 2.68
C ALA A 32 6.26 8.76 2.04
N GLY A 33 6.67 7.66 1.41
CA GLY A 33 7.95 7.55 0.71
C GLY A 33 8.09 8.54 -0.45
N VAL A 34 7.01 8.82 -1.19
CA VAL A 34 6.99 9.87 -2.21
C VAL A 34 7.21 11.25 -1.58
N GLY A 35 6.52 11.57 -0.49
CA GLY A 35 6.76 12.84 0.22
C GLY A 35 8.17 12.96 0.81
N ALA A 36 8.74 11.85 1.28
CA ALA A 36 10.11 11.82 1.82
C ALA A 36 11.17 12.08 0.74
N GLN A 37 10.94 11.60 -0.48
CA GLN A 37 11.80 11.87 -1.63
C GLN A 37 11.91 13.38 -1.96
N MET A 38 10.90 14.17 -1.60
CA MET A 38 10.94 15.63 -1.77
C MET A 38 11.82 16.35 -0.71
N GLY A 39 12.51 15.60 0.16
CA GLY A 39 13.35 16.14 1.23
C GLY A 39 12.58 16.74 2.40
N SER A 40 11.25 16.55 2.46
CA SER A 40 10.37 17.17 3.47
C SER A 40 9.64 16.12 4.31
N ILE A 41 9.99 16.05 5.60
CA ILE A 41 9.30 15.19 6.58
C ILE A 41 7.83 15.59 6.70
N THR A 42 7.54 16.90 6.63
CA THR A 42 6.17 17.41 6.68
C THR A 42 5.35 16.95 5.48
N ALA A 43 5.93 16.96 4.28
CA ALA A 43 5.28 16.43 3.08
C ALA A 43 5.06 14.92 3.19
N ALA A 44 6.05 14.17 3.67
CA ALA A 44 5.94 12.72 3.90
C ALA A 44 4.77 12.38 4.85
N ILE A 45 4.69 13.03 6.01
CA ILE A 45 3.61 12.83 6.98
C ILE A 45 2.27 13.28 6.38
N GLY A 46 2.23 14.44 5.71
CA GLY A 46 1.04 14.97 5.07
C GLY A 46 0.44 14.01 4.06
N PHE A 47 1.24 13.52 3.11
CA PHE A 47 0.78 12.53 2.12
C PHE A 47 0.34 11.23 2.77
N ALA A 48 1.07 10.73 3.77
CA ALA A 48 0.70 9.52 4.50
C ALA A 48 -0.68 9.66 5.15
N VAL A 49 -0.93 10.77 5.85
CA VAL A 49 -2.19 11.04 6.57
C VAL A 49 -3.34 11.25 5.60
N ILE A 50 -3.14 12.01 4.53
CA ILE A 50 -4.18 12.27 3.51
C ILE A 50 -4.57 10.95 2.83
N CYS A 51 -3.60 10.12 2.42
CA CYS A 51 -3.88 8.81 1.85
C CYS A 51 -4.60 7.90 2.85
N ALA A 52 -4.12 7.82 4.09
CA ALA A 52 -4.74 7.00 5.13
C ALA A 52 -6.19 7.43 5.39
N ALA A 53 -6.47 8.74 5.43
CA ALA A 53 -7.81 9.28 5.60
C ALA A 53 -8.72 8.95 4.41
N ALA A 54 -8.23 9.11 3.18
CA ALA A 54 -8.99 8.75 1.97
C ALA A 54 -9.33 7.25 1.95
N PHE A 55 -8.36 6.39 2.25
CA PHE A 55 -8.60 4.94 2.37
C PHE A 55 -9.53 4.59 3.52
N HIS A 56 -9.50 5.33 4.63
CA HIS A 56 -10.41 5.10 5.75
C HIS A 56 -11.88 5.18 5.31
N VAL A 57 -12.24 6.14 4.46
CA VAL A 57 -13.61 6.28 3.94
C VAL A 57 -14.00 5.07 3.08
N VAL A 58 -13.07 4.58 2.24
CA VAL A 58 -13.30 3.40 1.40
C VAL A 58 -13.48 2.15 2.26
N ILE A 59 -12.60 1.96 3.25
CA ILE A 59 -12.66 0.83 4.19
C ILE A 59 -14.01 0.77 4.90
N LEU A 60 -14.55 1.90 5.35
CA LEU A 60 -15.84 1.91 6.04
C LEU A 60 -16.99 1.40 5.15
N ARG A 61 -16.97 1.76 3.86
CA ARG A 61 -17.95 1.27 2.89
C ARG A 61 -17.77 -0.22 2.61
N GLU A 62 -16.54 -0.66 2.41
CA GLU A 62 -16.22 -2.07 2.18
C GLU A 62 -16.58 -2.94 3.39
N GLU A 63 -16.28 -2.49 4.61
CA GLU A 63 -16.64 -3.21 5.83
C GLU A 63 -18.16 -3.34 6.01
N THR A 64 -18.92 -2.31 5.63
CA THR A 64 -20.39 -2.38 5.68
C THR A 64 -20.91 -3.42 4.70
N PHE A 65 -20.42 -3.39 3.46
CA PHE A 65 -20.78 -4.38 2.43
C PHE A 65 -20.38 -5.81 2.83
N LEU A 66 -19.17 -6.00 3.35
CA LEU A 66 -18.67 -7.30 3.80
C LEU A 66 -19.43 -7.83 5.03
N LYS A 67 -19.84 -6.94 5.93
CA LYS A 67 -20.67 -7.30 7.07
C LYS A 67 -22.06 -7.80 6.64
N GLU A 68 -22.66 -7.17 5.62
CA GLU A 68 -23.92 -7.63 5.03
C GLU A 68 -23.75 -8.97 4.29
N ALA A 69 -22.65 -9.15 3.55
CA ALA A 69 -22.39 -10.36 2.76
C ALA A 69 -22.01 -11.58 3.60
N PHE A 70 -21.20 -11.41 4.65
CA PHE A 70 -20.62 -12.50 5.43
C PHE A 70 -21.17 -12.62 6.85
N GLY A 71 -21.87 -11.62 7.38
CA GLY A 71 -22.55 -11.68 8.67
C GLY A 71 -21.63 -11.91 9.87
N THR A 72 -22.06 -12.79 10.79
CA THR A 72 -21.42 -13.06 12.09
C THR A 72 -19.93 -13.45 12.02
N PRO A 73 -19.49 -14.32 11.08
CA PRO A 73 -18.07 -14.62 10.89
C PRO A 73 -17.19 -13.38 10.66
N PHE A 74 -17.68 -12.39 9.90
CA PHE A 74 -16.93 -11.17 9.64
C PHE A 74 -16.91 -10.24 10.86
N GLN A 75 -18.01 -10.17 11.62
CA GLN A 75 -18.04 -9.40 12.87
C GLN A 75 -16.99 -9.92 13.88
N ALA A 76 -16.91 -11.24 14.09
CA ALA A 76 -15.90 -11.84 14.97
C ALA A 76 -14.46 -11.53 14.52
N TYR A 77 -14.24 -11.44 13.21
CA TYR A 77 -12.95 -11.04 12.64
C TYR A 77 -12.65 -9.54 12.89
N MET A 78 -13.64 -8.66 12.74
CA MET A 78 -13.49 -7.22 13.01
C MET A 78 -13.12 -6.92 14.46
N ASP A 79 -13.64 -7.69 15.40
CA ASP A 79 -13.40 -7.53 16.85
C ASP A 79 -11.96 -7.94 17.22
N ARG A 80 -11.39 -8.90 16.49
CA ARG A 80 -10.05 -9.43 16.73
C ARG A 80 -8.96 -8.61 16.06
N VAL A 81 -9.18 -8.17 14.82
CA VAL A 81 -8.13 -7.59 13.96
C VAL A 81 -8.33 -6.07 13.80
N PRO A 82 -7.28 -5.25 14.03
CA PRO A 82 -7.38 -3.80 13.86
C PRO A 82 -7.63 -3.43 12.39
N ARG A 83 -8.26 -2.26 12.17
CA ARG A 83 -8.66 -1.81 10.83
C ARG A 83 -7.47 -1.37 9.96
N PHE A 84 -6.56 -0.60 10.54
CA PHE A 84 -5.49 0.08 9.81
C PHE A 84 -4.12 -0.21 10.44
N PHE A 85 -3.87 0.21 11.68
CA PHE A 85 -2.58 -0.02 12.35
C PHE A 85 -2.33 -1.52 12.60
N PRO A 86 -1.29 -2.12 11.98
CA PRO A 86 -1.03 -3.54 12.09
C PRO A 86 -0.56 -3.92 13.49
N LYS A 87 -1.19 -4.95 14.07
CA LYS A 87 -0.76 -5.58 15.33
C LYS A 87 0.03 -6.85 15.01
N LEU A 88 1.35 -6.72 14.94
CA LEU A 88 2.27 -7.82 14.58
C LEU A 88 2.13 -9.05 15.50
N SER A 89 1.75 -8.85 16.76
CA SER A 89 1.51 -9.94 17.72
C SER A 89 0.35 -10.86 17.34
N LEU A 90 -0.55 -10.42 16.45
CA LEU A 90 -1.67 -11.22 15.96
C LEU A 90 -1.31 -12.07 14.73
N TYR A 91 -0.05 -12.02 14.27
CA TYR A 91 0.37 -12.68 13.04
C TYR A 91 0.08 -14.18 13.12
N GLN A 92 -0.72 -14.63 12.18
CA GLN A 92 -1.04 -16.04 11.96
C GLN A 92 -0.94 -16.32 10.48
N GLU A 93 0.01 -17.18 10.13
CA GLU A 93 0.24 -17.58 8.74
C GLU A 93 -1.00 -18.25 8.15
N GLY A 94 -1.76 -19.01 8.95
CA GLY A 94 -3.01 -19.66 8.55
C GLY A 94 -2.84 -20.57 7.33
N ASN A 95 -3.94 -21.00 6.71
CA ASN A 95 -3.91 -21.71 5.43
C ASN A 95 -3.90 -20.71 4.26
N THR A 96 -2.95 -19.76 4.30
CA THR A 96 -2.67 -18.87 3.19
C THR A 96 -2.01 -19.74 2.13
N GLY A 97 -2.78 -20.15 1.12
CA GLY A 97 -2.34 -21.14 0.13
C GLY A 97 -0.99 -20.80 -0.48
N SER A 98 -0.30 -21.80 -1.06
CA SER A 98 1.12 -21.72 -1.47
C SER A 98 1.55 -20.34 -1.97
N PHE A 99 2.30 -19.65 -1.11
CA PHE A 99 3.00 -18.42 -1.45
C PHE A 99 3.83 -18.65 -2.72
N LYS A 100 3.58 -17.88 -3.77
CA LYS A 100 4.34 -17.96 -5.04
C LYS A 100 5.48 -16.94 -4.99
N PRO A 101 6.73 -17.35 -4.77
CA PRO A 101 7.85 -16.41 -4.57
C PRO A 101 8.11 -15.51 -5.78
N ARG A 102 7.78 -16.00 -6.98
CA ARG A 102 7.88 -15.21 -8.22
C ARG A 102 6.99 -13.96 -8.20
N LEU A 103 5.78 -14.05 -7.63
CA LEU A 103 4.88 -12.89 -7.54
C LEU A 103 5.46 -11.83 -6.60
N LEU A 104 6.01 -12.24 -5.45
CA LEU A 104 6.66 -11.31 -4.52
C LEU A 104 7.81 -10.56 -5.21
N ARG A 105 8.67 -11.29 -5.95
CA ARG A 105 9.80 -10.66 -6.65
C ARG A 105 9.33 -9.62 -7.65
N THR A 106 8.31 -9.92 -8.46
CA THR A 106 7.78 -8.95 -9.43
C THR A 106 7.22 -7.72 -8.73
N THR A 107 6.42 -7.90 -7.68
CA THR A 107 5.86 -6.77 -6.92
C THR A 107 6.94 -5.91 -6.25
N LEU A 108 8.01 -6.51 -5.74
CA LEU A 108 9.15 -5.78 -5.20
C LEU A 108 9.90 -4.99 -6.29
N LEU A 109 10.10 -5.59 -7.46
CA LEU A 109 10.77 -4.94 -8.59
C LEU A 109 9.94 -3.77 -9.16
N ASP A 110 8.60 -3.91 -9.26
CA ASP A 110 7.73 -2.82 -9.68
C ASP A 110 7.81 -1.63 -8.69
N GLY A 111 7.93 -1.92 -7.40
CA GLY A 111 8.14 -0.90 -6.37
C GLY A 111 9.48 -0.15 -6.50
N LEU A 112 10.53 -0.77 -7.05
CA LEU A 112 11.82 -0.11 -7.26
C LEU A 112 11.76 1.04 -8.26
N VAL A 113 10.78 1.05 -9.18
CA VAL A 113 10.57 2.16 -10.11
C VAL A 113 10.39 3.49 -9.36
N PHE A 114 9.69 3.47 -8.22
CA PHE A 114 9.52 4.67 -7.39
C PHE A 114 10.82 5.18 -6.76
N LEU A 115 11.79 4.29 -6.50
CA LEU A 115 13.06 4.63 -5.87
C LEU A 115 14.10 5.09 -6.91
N VAL A 116 14.01 4.55 -8.14
CA VAL A 116 14.87 4.93 -9.27
C VAL A 116 14.39 6.23 -9.93
N ALA A 117 13.13 6.61 -9.79
CA ALA A 117 12.57 7.83 -10.35
C ALA A 117 13.33 9.10 -9.90
N MET A 118 13.63 9.25 -8.60
CA MET A 118 14.38 10.41 -8.06
C MET A 118 15.76 10.60 -8.71
N PRO A 119 16.70 9.64 -8.63
CA PRO A 119 18.02 9.81 -9.24
C PRO A 119 17.94 9.95 -10.75
N PHE A 120 16.95 9.33 -11.40
CA PHE A 120 16.70 9.55 -12.83
C PHE A 120 16.32 11.01 -13.12
N PHE A 121 15.39 11.61 -12.38
CA PHE A 121 15.02 13.01 -12.54
C PHE A 121 16.19 13.97 -12.20
N GLU A 122 16.93 13.72 -11.12
CA GLU A 122 18.15 14.50 -10.80
C GLU A 122 19.19 14.40 -11.92
N SER A 123 19.38 13.21 -12.51
CA SER A 123 20.35 13.04 -13.60
C SER A 123 19.93 13.79 -14.87
N ILE A 124 18.62 13.91 -15.14
CA ILE A 124 18.11 14.75 -16.22
C ILE A 124 18.36 16.23 -15.91
N ASP A 125 18.07 16.68 -14.69
CA ASP A 125 18.27 18.07 -14.28
C ASP A 125 19.76 18.46 -14.35
N ALA A 126 20.65 17.59 -13.86
CA ALA A 126 22.10 17.76 -13.98
C ALA A 126 22.58 17.79 -15.45
N ALA A 127 21.99 16.96 -16.32
CA ALA A 127 22.30 16.97 -17.75
C ALA A 127 21.77 18.24 -18.46
N GLN A 128 20.66 18.82 -18.01
CA GLN A 128 20.15 20.10 -18.50
C GLN A 128 21.01 21.28 -18.02
N GLN A 129 21.42 21.29 -16.75
CA GLN A 129 22.28 22.33 -16.18
C GLN A 129 23.69 22.34 -16.79
N SER A 130 24.22 21.16 -17.15
CA SER A 130 25.50 21.03 -17.86
C SER A 130 25.43 21.31 -19.37
N GLY A 131 24.23 21.59 -19.90
CA GLY A 131 24.02 21.93 -21.30
C GLY A 131 24.04 20.73 -22.27
N ILE A 132 24.05 19.50 -21.76
CA ILE A 132 24.00 18.26 -22.57
C ILE A 132 22.59 18.04 -23.13
N LEU A 133 21.55 18.44 -22.39
CA LEU A 133 20.15 18.33 -22.81
C LEU A 133 19.48 19.71 -22.90
N PRO A 134 18.78 20.03 -24.00
CA PRO A 134 18.02 21.26 -24.12
C PRO A 134 16.75 21.22 -23.25
N VAL A 135 16.45 22.32 -22.56
CA VAL A 135 15.20 22.50 -21.82
C VAL A 135 14.08 22.87 -22.80
N LEU A 136 13.10 21.98 -23.00
CA LEU A 136 12.02 22.18 -23.99
C LEU A 136 10.87 23.05 -23.47
N PHE A 137 10.59 23.05 -22.17
CA PHE A 137 9.52 23.85 -21.55
C PHE A 137 9.96 24.39 -20.18
N ARG A 138 9.79 25.70 -19.96
CA ARG A 138 9.87 26.34 -18.63
C ARG A 138 8.45 26.77 -18.24
N PHE A 139 7.94 26.28 -17.13
CA PHE A 139 6.71 26.81 -16.53
C PHE A 139 7.06 27.84 -15.45
N PRO A 140 6.32 28.96 -15.36
CA PRO A 140 6.54 30.02 -14.39
C PRO A 140 6.17 29.60 -12.96
#